data_AF-A0A952YFU8-F1
#
_entry.id   AF-A0A952YFU8-F1
#
_cell.length_a   1.000
_cell.length_b   1.000
_cell.length_c   1.000
_cell.angle_alpha   90.00
_cell.angle_beta   90.00
_cell.angle_gamma   90.00
#
_symmetry.space_group_name_H-M   'P 1'
#
loop_
_entity.id
_entity.type
_entity.pdbx_description
1 polymer ?
#
loop_
_entity_poly.entity_id
_entity_poly.type
_entity_poly.pdbx_seq_one_letter_code
_entity_poly.pdbx_strand_id
1 'polypeptide(L)' 'MAAQRGVVLPLITLSGNVHGLHVIEAISEDQTFHDAFGRPRMDTYRISLKRYAGGGFSPIAIVASLFG' A
#
# COMPACT_ATOMS: atom_id res chain seq x y z
N MET A 1 -7.67 -1.56 -7.26
CA MET A 1 -8.96 -1.72 -6.54
C MET A 1 -8.82 -2.14 -5.06
N ALA A 2 -7.61 -2.34 -4.51
CA ALA A 2 -7.44 -2.79 -3.12
C ALA A 2 -8.00 -1.81 -2.08
N ALA A 3 -7.73 -0.51 -2.25
CA ALA A 3 -8.24 0.55 -1.37
C ALA A 3 -9.78 0.62 -1.36
N GLN A 4 -10.42 0.52 -2.52
CA GLN A 4 -11.87 0.56 -2.66
C GLN A 4 -12.57 -0.64 -2.00
N ARG A 5 -11.88 -1.77 -1.85
CA ARG A 5 -12.43 -3.03 -1.35
C ARG A 5 -12.05 -3.32 0.10
N GLY A 6 -11.29 -2.43 0.76
CA GLY A 6 -10.85 -2.63 2.15
C GLY A 6 -10.01 -3.90 2.34
N VAL A 7 -9.28 -4.31 1.30
CA VAL A 7 -8.52 -5.57 1.32
C VAL A 7 -7.38 -5.46 2.32
N VAL A 8 -7.28 -6.46 3.19
CA VAL A 8 -6.15 -6.60 4.11
C VAL A 8 -4.94 -7.11 3.33
N LEU A 9 -3.85 -6.36 3.37
CA LEU A 9 -2.62 -6.66 2.64
C LEU A 9 -1.39 -6.60 3.57
N PRO A 10 -0.38 -7.43 3.34
CA PRO A 10 0.87 -7.31 4.05
C PRO A 10 1.66 -6.09 3.58
N LEU A 11 2.26 -5.37 4.54
CA LEU A 11 3.26 -4.34 4.24
C LEU A 11 4.65 -4.97 4.30
N ILE A 12 5.34 -5.01 3.16
CA ILE A 12 6.64 -5.68 3.02
C ILE A 12 7.60 -4.74 2.31
N THR A 13 8.83 -4.65 2.80
CA THR A 13 9.89 -3.89 2.12
C THR A 13 10.51 -4.71 0.99
N LEU A 14 11.18 -4.04 0.05
CA LEU A 14 11.92 -4.74 -1.01
C LEU A 14 12.99 -5.70 -0.47
N SER A 15 13.54 -5.40 0.72
CA SER A 15 14.48 -6.26 1.43
C SER A 15 13.83 -7.46 2.14
N GLY A 16 12.51 -7.64 2.02
CA GLY A 16 11.77 -8.77 2.60
C GLY A 16 11.31 -8.58 4.05
N ASN A 17 11.44 -7.39 4.63
CA ASN A 17 10.98 -7.14 5.99
C ASN A 17 9.45 -7.03 6.02
N VAL A 18 8.80 -7.81 6.88
CA VAL A 18 7.33 -7.82 7.01
C VAL A 18 6.91 -6.95 8.20
N HIS A 19 6.12 -5.92 7.94
CA HIS A 19 5.65 -4.95 8.95
C HIS A 19 4.23 -5.25 9.47
N GLY A 20 3.62 -6.35 9.04
CA GLY A 20 2.28 -6.77 9.45
C GLY A 20 1.21 -6.53 8.39
N LEU A 21 -0.02 -6.88 8.75
CA LEU A 21 -1.20 -6.69 7.91
C LEU A 21 -1.77 -5.28 8.07
N HIS A 22 -2.13 -4.66 6.96
CA HIS A 22 -2.67 -3.31 6.90
C HIS A 22 -3.83 -3.23 5.92
N VAL A 23 -4.70 -2.26 6.15
CA VAL A 23 -5.71 -1.82 5.19
C VAL A 23 -5.36 -0.40 4.75
N ILE A 24 -5.60 -0.09 3.48
CA ILE A 24 -5.46 1.28 2.96
C ILE A 24 -6.68 2.08 3.43
N GLU A 25 -6.45 3.14 4.22
CA GLU A 25 -7.53 4.02 4.69
C GLU A 25 -7.75 5.22 3.77
N ALA A 26 -6.67 5.76 3.19
CA ALA A 26 -6.76 6.91 2.31
C ALA A 26 -5.64 6.90 1.28
N ILE A 27 -5.93 7.47 0.12
CA ILE A 27 -4.97 7.79 -0.94
C ILE A 27 -5.21 9.24 -1.32
N SER A 28 -4.17 10.06 -1.30
CA SER A 28 -4.22 11.42 -1.83
C SER A 28 -3.08 11.64 -2.82
N GLU A 29 -3.34 12.42 -3.86
CA GLU A 29 -2.35 12.80 -4.88
C GLU A 29 -2.10 14.30 -4.78
N ASP A 30 -0.83 14.68 -4.83
CA ASP A 30 -0.44 16.08 -4.97
C ASP A 30 -0.26 16.40 -6.45
N GLN A 31 -1.25 17.09 -7.02
CA GLN A 31 -1.28 17.50 -8.43
C GLN A 31 -0.75 18.92 -8.64
N THR A 32 -0.01 19.51 -7.70
CA THR A 32 0.36 20.94 -7.75
C THR A 32 1.20 21.34 -8.98
N PHE A 33 1.88 20.40 -9.64
CA PHE A 33 2.68 20.67 -10.84
C PHE A 33 2.03 20.09 -12.10
N HIS A 34 1.18 20.89 -12.75
CA HIS A 34 0.70 20.62 -14.10
C HIS A 34 1.54 21.37 -15.13
N ASP A 35 1.80 20.76 -16.29
CA ASP A 35 2.32 21.49 -17.44
C ASP A 35 1.25 22.40 -18.08
N ALA A 36 1.63 23.21 -19.07
CA ALA A 36 0.70 24.09 -19.79
C ALA A 36 -0.44 23.34 -20.52
N PHE A 37 -0.36 22.00 -20.60
CA PHE A 37 -1.36 21.11 -21.17
C PHE A 37 -2.13 20.32 -20.09
N GLY A 38 -1.98 20.68 -18.81
CA GLY A 38 -2.67 20.03 -17.69
C GLY A 38 -2.08 18.69 -17.26
N ARG A 39 -0.95 18.26 -17.83
CA ARG A 39 -0.35 16.95 -17.50
C ARG A 39 0.41 17.04 -16.19
N PRO A 40 0.18 16.14 -15.22
CA PRO A 40 0.97 16.09 -14.02
C PRO A 40 2.44 15.83 -14.40
N ARG A 41 3.34 16.71 -13.96
CA ARG A 41 4.79 16.54 -14.15
C ARG A 41 5.44 15.86 -12.96
N MET A 42 4.67 15.56 -11.92
CA MET A 42 5.14 14.97 -10.68
C MET A 42 4.04 14.06 -10.12
N ASP A 43 4.33 12.77 -10.03
CA ASP A 43 3.44 11.75 -9.49
C ASP A 43 3.70 11.59 -7.98
N THR A 44 3.15 12.50 -7.18
CA THR A 44 3.30 12.43 -5.71
C THR A 44 2.03 11.87 -5.09
N TYR A 45 2.16 10.68 -4.50
CA TYR A 45 1.06 10.03 -3.78
C TYR A 45 1.38 9.89 -2.29
N ARG A 46 0.36 10.10 -1.46
CA ARG A 46 0.38 9.77 -0.05
C ARG A 46 -0.65 8.68 0.23
N ILE A 47 -0.19 7.58 0.80
CA ILE A 47 -1.02 6.43 1.17
C ILE A 47 -1.04 6.35 2.70
N SER A 48 -2.24 6.35 3.28
CA SER A 48 -2.45 6.16 4.72
C SER A 48 -2.86 4.72 5.00
N LEU A 49 -2.16 4.08 5.94
CA LEU A 49 -2.34 2.67 6.28
C LEU A 49 -2.81 2.53 7.72
N LYS A 50 -3.79 1.64 7.96
CA LYS A 50 -4.18 1.20 9.29
C LYS A 50 -3.78 -0.24 9.52
N ARG A 51 -3.13 -0.47 10.65
CA ARG A 51 -2.75 -1.82 11.06
C ARG A 51 -4.00 -2.66 11.33
N TYR A 52 -4.06 -3.81 10.70
CA TYR A 52 -5.07 -4.84 10.95
C TYR A 52 -4.52 -5.81 12.01
N ALA A 53 -5.26 -5.96 13.11
CA ALA A 53 -4.87 -6.78 14.26
C ALA A 53 -5.65 -8.11 14.36
N GLY A 54 -6.50 -8.43 13.38
CA GLY A 54 -7.32 -9.65 13.37
C GLY A 54 -6.62 -10.82 12.66
N GLY A 55 -6.92 -12.05 13.08
CA GLY A 55 -6.45 -13.28 12.42
C GLY A 55 -5.00 -13.67 12.75
N GLY A 56 -4.72 -14.97 12.79
CA GLY A 56 -3.38 -15.50 13.03
C GLY A 56 -2.41 -15.05 11.93
N PHE A 57 -1.51 -14.13 12.26
CA PHE A 57 -0.51 -13.60 11.35
C PHE A 57 0.77 -14.43 11.43
N SER A 58 1.12 -15.13 10.33
CA SER A 58 2.42 -15.80 10.18
C SER A 58 3.24 -15.09 9.10
N PRO A 59 4.36 -14.41 9.45
CA PRO A 59 5.23 -13.75 8.47
C PRO A 59 5.76 -14.71 7.39
N ILE A 60 6.04 -15.96 7.76
CA ILE A 60 6.58 -16.99 6.87
C ILE A 60 5.57 -17.34 5.77
N ALA A 61 4.29 -17.47 6.13
CA ALA A 61 3.24 -17.81 5.17
C ALA A 61 3.07 -16.74 4.08
N ILE A 62 3.34 -15.48 4.41
CA ILE A 62 3.23 -14.37 3.45
C ILE A 62 4.38 -14.38 2.46
N VAL A 63 5.61 -14.56 2.93
CA VAL A 63 6.77 -14.68 2.03
C VAL A 63 6.57 -15.86 1.08
N ALA A 64 6.08 -17.00 1.57
CA ALA A 64 5.76 -18.15 0.72
C ALA A 64 4.69 -17.82 -0.35
N SER A 65 3.66 -17.03 -0.02
CA SER A 65 2.61 -16.67 -0.99
C SER A 65 3.06 -15.75 -2.14
N LEU A 66 4.20 -15.07 -1.98
CA LEU A 66 4.72 -14.14 -2.98
C LEU A 66 5.72 -14.78 -3.94
N PHE A 67 6.31 -15.91 -3.55
CA PHE A 67 7.40 -16.56 -4.26
C PHE A 67 7.15 -18.07 -4.51
N GLY A 68 5.96 -18.57 -4.18
CA GLY A 68 5.52 -19.95 -4.38
C GLY A 68 4.63 -20.12 -5.61
#